data_AF-A0A519NKI2-F1
#
_entry.id   AF-A0A519NKI2-F1
#
_cell.length_a   1.000
_cell.length_b   1.000
_cell.length_c   1.000
_cell.angle_alpha   90.00
_cell.angle_beta   90.00
_cell.angle_gamma   90.00
#
_symmetry.space_group_name_H-M   'P 1'
#
loop_
_entity.id
_entity.type
_entity.pdbx_description
1 polymer ?
#
loop_
_entity_poly.entity_id
_entity_poly.type
_entity_poly.pdbx_seq_one_letter_code
_entity_poly.pdbx_strand_id
1 'polypeptide(L)'
;MVKYLAAAHPCRVPIISYFTRMLINMHGQRSALIKVFANERHQCKNCHSLDLDIRVYRDYHHFAMIPFAGAGDKTAKIYCNHCGEGLRTESVRREYEKLAKTPWWFYLGFIFIALAALVVTTWLYINDQRTDKYVSSPQSGDIYKIKESTHAMGFVHFLRVNRVTADSVYFFPGDLVYLDQSQDFS
;
A
#
# COMPACT_ATOMS: atom_id res chain seq x y z
N MET A 1 -24.99 -60.00 16.85
CA MET A 1 -23.57 -59.61 16.96
C MET A 1 -22.95 -59.88 15.60
N VAL A 2 -22.48 -58.91 14.81
CA VAL A 2 -21.20 -58.20 14.97
C VAL A 2 -21.30 -56.81 14.30
N LYS A 3 -20.84 -55.77 15.00
CA LYS A 3 -20.67 -54.40 14.48
C LYS A 3 -19.36 -54.32 13.71
N TYR A 4 -19.37 -53.75 12.50
CA TYR A 4 -18.15 -53.23 11.87
C TYR A 4 -18.23 -51.71 11.84
N LEU A 5 -17.39 -51.08 12.67
CA LEU A 5 -17.12 -49.65 12.69
C LEU A 5 -16.01 -49.35 11.67
N ALA A 6 -16.32 -48.56 10.64
CA ALA A 6 -15.30 -48.04 9.73
C ALA A 6 -14.57 -46.87 10.42
N ALA A 7 -13.28 -47.04 10.66
CA ALA A 7 -12.41 -46.01 11.20
C ALA A 7 -12.11 -44.94 10.14
N ALA A 8 -12.36 -43.67 10.48
CA ALA A 8 -11.97 -42.52 9.69
C ALA A 8 -10.46 -42.26 9.87
N HIS A 9 -9.70 -42.30 8.77
CA HIS A 9 -8.29 -41.88 8.77
C HIS A 9 -8.20 -40.34 8.68
N PRO A 10 -7.36 -39.67 9.50
CA PRO A 10 -7.13 -38.23 9.39
C PRO A 10 -6.28 -37.91 8.15
N CYS A 11 -6.84 -37.06 7.28
CA CYS A 11 -6.18 -36.56 6.09
C CYS A 11 -5.01 -35.62 6.51
N ARG A 12 -3.77 -36.09 6.36
CA ARG A 12 -2.55 -35.28 6.55
C ARG A 12 -2.41 -34.32 5.36
N VAL A 13 -2.76 -33.06 5.56
CA VAL A 13 -2.49 -32.00 4.57
C VAL A 13 -1.01 -31.62 4.64
N PRO A 14 -0.26 -31.60 3.51
CA PRO A 14 1.16 -31.28 3.51
C PRO A 14 1.40 -29.78 3.77
N ILE A 15 2.34 -29.50 4.68
CA ILE A 15 2.73 -28.17 5.18
C ILE A 15 3.27 -27.24 4.07
N ILE A 16 3.69 -27.80 2.93
CA ILE A 16 4.29 -27.07 1.80
C ILE A 16 3.25 -26.20 1.05
N SER A 17 1.94 -26.45 1.24
CA SER A 17 0.86 -25.68 0.58
C SER A 17 0.57 -24.30 1.19
N TYR A 18 1.15 -23.95 2.34
CA TYR A 18 0.79 -22.71 3.04
C TYR A 18 1.51 -21.46 2.50
N PHE A 19 2.75 -21.59 2.02
CA PHE A 19 3.54 -20.44 1.58
C PHE A 19 3.07 -19.85 0.24
N THR A 20 2.66 -20.68 -0.72
CA THR A 20 2.14 -20.23 -2.02
C THR A 20 0.75 -19.57 -1.93
N ARG A 21 -0.03 -19.86 -0.89
CA ARG A 21 -1.31 -19.17 -0.61
C ARG A 21 -1.14 -17.79 0.02
N MET A 22 0.02 -17.49 0.60
CA MET A 22 0.30 -16.21 1.27
C MET A 22 0.63 -15.10 0.26
N LEU A 23 1.33 -15.43 -0.83
CA LEU A 23 1.66 -14.46 -1.88
C LEU A 23 0.44 -14.03 -2.73
N ILE A 24 -0.55 -14.92 -2.88
CA ILE A 24 -1.79 -14.64 -3.63
C ILE A 24 -2.66 -13.55 -2.95
N ASN A 25 -2.41 -13.24 -1.68
CA ASN A 25 -3.15 -12.18 -0.97
C ASN A 25 -2.42 -10.84 -0.91
N MET A 26 -1.23 -10.70 -1.52
CA MET A 26 -0.50 -9.44 -1.50
C MET A 26 -1.11 -8.40 -2.42
N HIS A 27 -1.61 -8.76 -3.61
CA HIS A 27 -2.29 -7.81 -4.49
C HIS A 27 -3.50 -8.48 -5.13
N GLY A 28 -4.55 -7.71 -5.41
CA GLY A 28 -5.76 -8.26 -6.01
C GLY A 28 -6.95 -7.33 -5.94
N GLN A 29 -8.11 -7.89 -6.29
CA GLN A 29 -9.41 -7.23 -6.17
C GLN A 29 -10.26 -7.94 -5.12
N ARG A 30 -10.97 -7.16 -4.30
CA ARG A 30 -11.93 -7.66 -3.31
C ARG A 30 -13.21 -6.84 -3.35
N SER A 31 -14.35 -7.48 -3.08
CA SER A 31 -15.63 -6.79 -2.92
C SER A 31 -15.87 -6.40 -1.47
N ALA A 32 -16.26 -5.15 -1.22
CA ALA A 32 -16.71 -4.70 0.09
C ALA A 32 -18.17 -4.23 0.02
N LEU A 33 -18.91 -4.50 1.10
CA LEU A 33 -20.22 -3.89 1.33
C LEU A 33 -20.01 -2.42 1.69
N ILE A 34 -20.54 -1.51 0.87
CA ILE A 34 -20.36 -0.06 1.08
C ILE A 34 -21.56 0.58 1.78
N LYS A 35 -22.77 0.08 1.52
CA LYS A 35 -24.00 0.64 2.11
C LYS A 35 -25.11 -0.39 2.13
N VAL A 36 -25.92 -0.31 3.19
CA VAL A 36 -27.20 -1.01 3.31
C VAL A 36 -28.31 0.04 3.35
N PHE A 37 -29.39 -0.19 2.60
CA PHE A 37 -30.61 0.60 2.64
C PHE A 37 -31.79 -0.30 2.99
N ALA A 38 -32.65 0.17 3.88
CA ALA A 38 -34.02 -0.31 3.98
C ALA A 38 -34.84 0.50 2.97
N ASN A 39 -35.66 -0.18 2.19
CA ASN A 39 -36.54 0.48 1.23
C ASN A 39 -38.00 0.22 1.57
N GLU A 40 -38.82 1.27 1.52
CA GLU A 40 -40.28 1.22 1.71
C GLU A 40 -41.04 1.68 0.45
N ARG A 41 -40.32 2.00 -0.65
CA ARG A 41 -40.89 2.58 -1.88
C ARG A 41 -41.17 1.57 -2.99
N HIS A 42 -40.54 0.40 -2.93
CA HIS A 42 -40.73 -0.65 -3.93
C HIS A 42 -41.31 -1.90 -3.30
N GLN A 43 -42.30 -2.50 -3.97
CA GLN A 43 -42.92 -3.74 -3.53
C GLN A 43 -42.18 -4.94 -4.13
N CYS A 44 -42.07 -6.01 -3.35
CA CYS A 44 -41.66 -7.30 -3.86
C CYS A 44 -42.67 -7.79 -4.91
N LYS A 45 -42.19 -8.23 -6.09
CA LYS A 45 -43.05 -8.77 -7.15
C LYS A 45 -43.73 -10.09 -6.78
N ASN A 46 -43.19 -10.82 -5.81
CA ASN A 46 -43.69 -12.14 -5.42
C ASN A 46 -44.70 -12.07 -4.27
N CYS A 47 -44.40 -11.33 -3.19
CA CYS A 47 -45.23 -11.29 -1.99
C CYS A 47 -45.82 -9.90 -1.68
N HIS A 48 -45.59 -8.89 -2.53
CA HIS A 48 -46.07 -7.51 -2.36
C HIS A 48 -45.64 -6.80 -1.06
N SER A 49 -44.77 -7.42 -0.27
CA SER A 49 -44.14 -6.79 0.88
C SER A 49 -43.29 -5.59 0.46
N LEU A 50 -43.32 -4.53 1.25
CA LEU A 50 -42.46 -3.36 1.12
C LEU A 50 -41.08 -3.57 1.77
N ASP A 51 -40.91 -4.62 2.58
CA ASP A 51 -39.68 -4.85 3.34
C ASP A 51 -38.58 -5.46 2.47
N LEU A 52 -37.74 -4.58 1.90
CA LEU A 52 -36.62 -4.93 1.04
C LEU A 52 -35.28 -4.52 1.67
N ASP A 53 -34.35 -5.48 1.73
CA ASP A 53 -32.95 -5.29 2.11
C ASP A 53 -32.09 -5.05 0.87
N ILE A 54 -31.51 -3.86 0.77
CA ILE A 54 -30.72 -3.43 -0.38
C ILE A 54 -29.27 -3.25 0.05
N ARG A 55 -28.41 -4.13 -0.47
CA ARG A 55 -26.99 -4.15 -0.16
C ARG A 55 -26.20 -3.71 -1.39
N VAL A 56 -25.47 -2.62 -1.27
CA VAL A 56 -24.61 -2.11 -2.34
C VAL A 56 -23.17 -2.49 -2.05
N TYR A 57 -22.55 -3.15 -3.02
CA TYR A 57 -21.17 -3.60 -3.00
C TYR A 57 -20.33 -2.77 -3.96
N ARG A 58 -19.04 -2.66 -3.65
CA ARG A 58 -18.05 -2.09 -4.56
C ARG A 58 -16.76 -2.88 -4.48
N ASP A 59 -16.17 -3.15 -5.63
CA ASP A 59 -14.87 -3.79 -5.70
C ASP A 59 -13.76 -2.76 -5.43
N TYR A 60 -12.63 -3.22 -4.91
CA TYR A 60 -11.45 -2.40 -4.71
C TYR A 60 -10.17 -3.17 -4.99
N HIS A 61 -9.19 -2.44 -5.51
CA HIS A 61 -7.82 -2.91 -5.59
C HIS A 61 -7.17 -2.79 -4.22
N HIS A 62 -6.49 -3.84 -3.80
CA HIS A 62 -5.70 -3.83 -2.58
C HIS A 62 -4.26 -4.22 -2.86
N PHE A 63 -3.36 -3.68 -2.03
CA PHE A 63 -2.00 -4.18 -1.87
C PHE A 63 -1.74 -4.39 -0.37
N ALA A 64 -1.20 -5.54 0.01
CA ALA A 64 -1.03 -6.00 1.39
C ALA A 64 -2.30 -5.82 2.25
N MET A 65 -3.47 -6.16 1.70
CA MET A 65 -4.80 -5.94 2.30
C MET A 65 -5.22 -4.47 2.51
N ILE A 66 -4.39 -3.51 2.13
CA ILE A 66 -4.70 -2.08 2.19
C ILE A 66 -5.40 -1.69 0.88
N PRO A 67 -6.59 -1.05 0.92
CA PRO A 67 -7.29 -0.59 -0.28
C PRO A 67 -6.61 0.64 -0.89
N PHE A 68 -6.48 0.66 -2.22
CA PHE A 68 -5.88 1.75 -2.99
C PHE A 68 -6.93 2.55 -3.77
N ALA A 69 -7.84 1.85 -4.46
CA ALA A 69 -8.89 2.49 -5.23
C ALA A 69 -10.08 1.55 -5.39
N GLY A 70 -11.27 2.13 -5.57
CA GLY A 70 -12.42 1.39 -6.04
C GLY A 70 -12.18 0.86 -7.46
N ALA A 71 -12.45 -0.42 -7.67
CA ALA A 71 -12.40 -1.10 -8.96
C ALA A 71 -13.84 -1.29 -9.49
N GLY A 72 -14.00 -1.18 -10.80
CA GLY A 72 -15.27 -1.50 -11.49
C GLY A 72 -16.49 -0.68 -11.05
N ASP A 73 -17.66 -1.21 -11.42
CA ASP A 73 -18.96 -0.64 -11.10
C ASP A 73 -19.47 -1.11 -9.73
N LYS A 74 -20.33 -0.29 -9.12
CA LYS A 74 -21.05 -0.71 -7.91
C LYS A 74 -22.11 -1.73 -8.29
N THR A 75 -22.34 -2.69 -7.41
CA THR A 75 -23.34 -3.73 -7.62
C THR A 75 -24.34 -3.70 -6.48
N ALA A 76 -25.60 -3.41 -6.77
CA ALA A 76 -26.70 -3.55 -5.81
C ALA A 76 -27.29 -4.96 -5.86
N LYS A 77 -27.42 -5.59 -4.68
CA LYS A 77 -28.19 -6.82 -4.47
C LYS A 77 -29.40 -6.50 -3.60
N ILE A 78 -30.58 -6.84 -4.08
CA ILE A 78 -31.86 -6.51 -3.45
C ILE A 78 -32.57 -7.81 -3.10
N TYR A 79 -32.95 -7.98 -1.84
CA TYR A 79 -33.64 -9.16 -1.34
C TYR A 79 -34.89 -8.75 -0.57
N CYS A 80 -35.97 -9.51 -0.70
CA CYS A 80 -37.13 -9.34 0.15
C CYS A 80 -36.92 -10.07 1.48
N ASN A 81 -37.11 -9.38 2.60
CA ASN A 81 -36.97 -9.99 3.93
C ASN A 81 -38.09 -10.99 4.25
N HIS A 82 -39.25 -10.86 3.59
CA HIS A 82 -40.41 -11.72 3.84
C HIS A 82 -40.35 -13.05 3.08
N CYS A 83 -40.01 -13.04 1.79
CA CYS A 83 -39.99 -14.27 0.95
C CYS A 83 -38.59 -14.68 0.46
N GLY A 84 -37.56 -13.88 0.70
CA GLY A 84 -36.17 -14.14 0.25
C GLY A 84 -35.93 -13.89 -1.24
N GLU A 85 -36.96 -13.56 -2.02
CA GLU A 85 -36.84 -13.40 -3.47
C GLU A 85 -35.95 -12.20 -3.83
N GLY A 86 -35.03 -12.42 -4.78
CA GLY A 86 -34.10 -11.39 -5.25
C GLY A 86 -34.74 -10.50 -6.31
N LEU A 87 -34.75 -9.18 -6.10
CA LEU A 87 -35.30 -8.25 -7.07
C LEU A 87 -34.27 -7.93 -8.16
N ARG A 88 -34.54 -8.33 -9.41
CA ARG A 88 -33.65 -8.13 -10.57
C ARG A 88 -33.99 -6.90 -11.43
N THR A 89 -34.77 -5.97 -10.90
CA THR A 89 -35.19 -4.79 -11.67
C THR A 89 -34.02 -3.81 -11.81
N GLU A 90 -33.53 -3.63 -13.03
CA GLU A 90 -32.33 -2.86 -13.34
C GLU A 90 -32.44 -1.37 -12.99
N SER A 91 -33.62 -0.76 -13.18
CA SER A 91 -33.85 0.66 -12.84
C SER A 91 -33.64 0.92 -11.35
N VAL A 92 -34.21 0.06 -10.51
CA VAL A 92 -34.08 0.12 -9.05
C VAL A 92 -32.63 -0.09 -8.63
N ARG A 93 -31.95 -1.10 -9.21
CA ARG A 93 -30.53 -1.32 -8.92
C ARG A 93 -29.67 -0.09 -9.20
N ARG A 94 -29.82 0.49 -10.39
CA ARG A 94 -29.05 1.67 -10.80
C ARG A 94 -29.33 2.89 -9.92
N GLU A 95 -30.55 3.04 -9.42
CA GLU A 95 -30.91 4.10 -8.47
C GLU A 95 -30.06 3.99 -7.19
N TYR A 96 -30.04 2.81 -6.56
CA TYR A 96 -29.28 2.60 -5.32
C TYR A 96 -27.76 2.58 -5.54
N GLU A 97 -27.28 2.10 -6.68
CA GLU A 97 -25.86 2.19 -7.06
C GLU A 97 -25.40 3.66 -7.18
N LYS A 98 -26.25 4.56 -7.69
CA LYS A 98 -25.95 6.00 -7.73
C LYS A 98 -25.99 6.65 -6.34
N LEU A 99 -26.95 6.26 -5.50
CA LEU A 99 -27.10 6.80 -4.14
C LEU A 99 -25.93 6.43 -3.21
N ALA A 100 -25.38 5.22 -3.34
CA ALA A 100 -24.29 4.75 -2.48
C ALA A 100 -22.96 5.42 -2.84
N LYS A 101 -22.38 6.23 -1.96
CA LYS A 101 -21.04 6.84 -2.18
C LYS A 101 -19.92 5.85 -1.83
N THR A 102 -18.79 5.96 -2.52
CA THR A 102 -17.58 5.22 -2.15
C THR A 102 -17.05 5.73 -0.81
N PRO A 103 -16.79 4.85 0.18
CA PRO A 103 -16.18 5.26 1.42
C PRO A 103 -14.76 5.82 1.22
N TRP A 104 -14.38 6.82 2.01
CA TRP A 104 -13.06 7.46 1.92
C TRP A 104 -11.89 6.51 2.22
N TRP A 105 -12.13 5.46 3.03
CA TRP A 105 -11.10 4.48 3.39
C TRP A 105 -10.62 3.65 2.19
N PHE A 106 -11.28 3.71 1.03
CA PHE A 106 -10.81 3.03 -0.19
C PHE A 106 -9.48 3.60 -0.71
N TYR A 107 -9.08 4.79 -0.25
CA TYR A 107 -7.90 5.52 -0.71
C TYR A 107 -6.73 5.50 0.28
N LEU A 108 -6.79 4.66 1.32
CA LEU A 108 -5.75 4.60 2.36
C LEU A 108 -4.35 4.31 1.78
N GLY A 109 -4.26 3.44 0.76
CA GLY A 109 -2.99 3.14 0.11
C GLY A 109 -2.30 4.37 -0.48
N PHE A 110 -3.06 5.26 -1.13
CA PHE A 110 -2.51 6.51 -1.66
C PHE A 110 -2.10 7.48 -0.55
N ILE A 111 -2.84 7.52 0.55
CA ILE A 111 -2.47 8.35 1.71
C ILE A 111 -1.12 7.88 2.27
N PHE A 112 -0.90 6.58 2.42
CA PHE A 112 0.38 6.05 2.88
C PHE A 112 1.53 6.37 1.92
N ILE A 113 1.32 6.23 0.61
CA ILE A 113 2.33 6.60 -0.39
C ILE A 113 2.66 8.10 -0.30
N ALA A 114 1.64 8.96 -0.22
CA ALA A 114 1.85 10.40 -0.13
C ALA A 114 2.62 10.79 1.14
N LEU A 115 2.30 10.17 2.29
CA LEU A 115 3.02 10.37 3.54
C LEU A 115 4.47 9.88 3.46
N ALA A 116 4.70 8.70 2.89
CA ALA A 116 6.05 8.17 2.71
C ALA A 116 6.89 9.09 1.80
N ALA A 117 6.31 9.54 0.68
CA ALA A 117 6.95 10.49 -0.21
C ALA A 117 7.30 11.81 0.50
N LEU A 118 6.38 12.37 1.29
CA LEU A 118 6.63 13.60 2.06
C LEU A 118 7.76 13.44 3.08
N VAL A 119 7.83 12.30 3.77
CA VAL A 119 8.91 12.02 4.72
C VAL A 119 10.26 11.95 3.99
N VAL A 120 10.32 11.22 2.88
CA VAL A 120 11.56 11.07 2.10
C VAL A 120 12.02 12.41 1.55
N THR A 121 11.13 13.20 0.94
CA THR A 121 11.50 14.51 0.38
C THR A 121 11.95 15.49 1.47
N THR A 122 11.26 15.51 2.62
CA THR A 122 11.65 16.35 3.76
C THR A 122 13.01 15.93 4.32
N TRP A 123 13.26 14.63 4.42
CA TRP A 123 14.55 14.09 4.88
C TRP A 123 15.69 14.47 3.94
N LEU A 124 15.49 14.32 2.63
CA LEU A 124 16.46 14.74 1.61
C LEU A 124 16.73 16.25 1.69
N TYR A 125 15.69 17.08 1.78
CA TYR A 125 15.81 18.52 1.88
C TYR A 125 16.57 18.97 3.14
N ILE A 126 16.27 18.38 4.30
CA ILE A 126 16.98 18.69 5.55
C ILE A 126 18.46 18.30 5.46
N ASN A 127 18.77 17.15 4.84
CA ASN A 127 20.15 16.70 4.71
C ASN A 127 20.96 17.56 3.74
N ASP A 128 20.34 18.01 2.65
CA ASP A 128 20.94 18.95 1.70
C ASP A 128 21.31 20.26 2.41
N GLN A 129 20.34 20.85 3.13
CA GLN A 129 20.57 22.06 3.94
C GLN A 129 21.64 21.89 5.03
N ARG A 130 21.75 20.71 5.63
CA ARG A 130 22.84 20.42 6.58
C ARG A 130 24.17 20.38 5.86
N THR A 131 24.24 19.71 4.73
CA THR A 131 25.46 19.58 3.91
C THR A 131 25.95 20.97 3.48
N ASP A 132 25.06 21.84 2.99
CA ASP A 132 25.38 23.21 2.62
C ASP A 132 25.98 24.02 3.78
N LYS A 133 25.49 23.82 5.00
CA LYS A 133 26.05 24.48 6.20
C LYS A 133 27.47 24.01 6.50
N TYR A 134 27.73 22.70 6.38
CA TYR A 134 29.08 22.17 6.57
C TYR A 134 30.04 22.63 5.46
N VAL A 135 29.55 22.88 4.24
CA VAL A 135 30.39 23.39 3.14
C VAL A 135 30.65 24.90 3.26
N SER A 136 29.65 25.68 3.68
CA SER A 136 29.76 27.15 3.77
C SER A 136 30.49 27.66 5.00
N SER A 137 30.56 26.87 6.08
CA SER A 137 31.23 27.25 7.33
C SER A 137 32.04 26.08 7.90
N PRO A 138 33.16 25.71 7.24
CA PRO A 138 34.01 24.60 7.66
C PRO A 138 34.58 24.86 9.06
N GLN A 139 34.67 23.81 9.89
CA GLN A 139 35.29 23.86 11.21
C GLN A 139 36.44 22.86 11.33
N SER A 140 37.42 23.16 12.19
CA SER A 140 38.50 22.22 12.50
C SER A 140 37.89 20.93 13.08
N GLY A 141 38.26 19.79 12.49
CA GLY A 141 37.74 18.48 12.86
C GLY A 141 36.65 17.92 11.95
N ASP A 142 36.04 18.73 11.08
CA ASP A 142 35.05 18.25 10.10
C ASP A 142 35.66 17.21 9.14
N ILE A 143 34.86 16.25 8.69
CA ILE A 143 35.28 15.20 7.74
C ILE A 143 34.42 15.27 6.49
N TYR A 144 35.04 15.58 5.36
CA TYR A 144 34.39 15.59 4.06
C TYR A 144 34.62 14.27 3.34
N LYS A 145 33.55 13.78 2.70
CA LYS A 145 33.59 12.65 1.78
C LYS A 145 33.64 13.20 0.35
N ILE A 146 34.73 12.93 -0.36
CA ILE A 146 34.87 13.31 -1.77
C ILE A 146 34.61 12.08 -2.63
N LYS A 147 33.79 12.26 -3.65
CA LYS A 147 33.49 11.25 -4.65
C LYS A 147 34.15 11.62 -5.96
N GLU A 148 34.99 10.74 -6.48
CA GLU A 148 35.56 10.84 -7.82
C GLU A 148 34.94 9.76 -8.70
N SER A 149 34.32 10.14 -9.80
CA SER A 149 33.76 9.20 -10.77
C SER A 149 34.67 9.17 -11.99
N THR A 150 35.41 8.08 -12.18
CA THR A 150 36.08 7.80 -13.46
C THR A 150 35.17 6.89 -14.29
N HIS A 151 35.21 6.98 -15.63
CA HIS A 151 34.30 6.35 -16.61
C HIS A 151 33.84 4.88 -16.37
N ALA A 152 34.47 4.11 -15.49
CA ALA A 152 34.07 2.74 -15.14
C ALA A 152 33.99 2.43 -13.63
N MET A 153 34.52 3.30 -12.75
CA MET A 153 34.57 3.05 -11.29
C MET A 153 34.51 4.37 -10.52
N GLY A 154 33.69 4.40 -9.47
CA GLY A 154 33.67 5.47 -8.48
C GLY A 154 34.68 5.20 -7.37
N PHE A 155 35.41 6.22 -6.94
CA PHE A 155 36.29 6.19 -5.77
C PHE A 155 35.83 7.21 -4.74
N VAL A 156 35.96 6.84 -3.47
CA VAL A 156 35.64 7.67 -2.31
C VAL A 156 36.89 7.82 -1.47
N HIS A 157 37.24 9.04 -1.13
CA HIS A 157 38.24 9.34 -0.11
C HIS A 157 37.70 10.36 0.89
N PHE A 158 38.30 10.38 2.08
CA PHE A 158 37.90 11.26 3.17
C PHE A 158 38.98 12.31 3.45
N LEU A 159 38.57 13.56 3.63
CA LEU A 159 39.43 14.65 4.04
C LEU A 159 39.00 15.15 5.40
N ARG A 160 39.94 15.24 6.35
CA ARG A 160 39.67 15.86 7.65
C ARG A 160 40.20 17.28 7.67
N VAL A 161 39.39 18.24 8.11
CA VAL A 161 39.82 19.63 8.28
C VAL A 161 40.79 19.71 9.45
N ASN A 162 42.00 20.21 9.19
CA ASN A 162 42.99 20.48 10.21
C ASN A 162 42.78 21.88 10.79
N ARG A 163 42.82 22.91 9.93
CA ARG A 163 42.74 24.32 10.32
C ARG A 163 42.02 25.13 9.26
N VAL A 164 41.21 26.07 9.71
CA VAL A 164 40.52 27.07 8.89
C VAL A 164 41.10 28.44 9.21
N THR A 165 41.57 29.17 8.20
CA THR A 165 41.99 30.58 8.29
C THR A 165 40.96 31.46 7.57
N ALA A 166 41.19 32.77 7.48
CA ALA A 166 40.22 33.71 6.88
C ALA A 166 39.97 33.45 5.38
N ASP A 167 40.95 32.91 4.65
CA ASP A 167 40.94 32.76 3.19
C ASP A 167 41.20 31.33 2.71
N SER A 168 41.59 30.42 3.61
CA SER A 168 42.05 29.08 3.23
C SER A 168 41.69 28.00 4.25
N VAL A 169 41.51 26.77 3.75
CA VAL A 169 41.20 25.58 4.55
C VAL A 169 42.28 24.54 4.29
N TYR A 170 42.88 24.03 5.37
CA TYR A 170 43.93 23.02 5.32
C TYR A 170 43.38 21.66 5.74
N PHE A 171 43.70 20.61 4.98
CA PHE A 171 43.18 19.26 5.16
C PHE A 171 44.28 18.25 5.47
N PHE A 172 43.94 17.21 6.22
CA PHE A 172 44.68 15.95 6.23
C PHE A 172 43.99 14.96 5.29
N PRO A 173 44.68 14.45 4.26
CA PRO A 173 44.14 13.38 3.45
C PRO A 173 44.08 12.09 4.26
N GLY A 174 42.98 11.35 4.12
CA GLY A 174 42.94 9.96 4.57
C GLY A 174 43.73 9.08 3.60
N ASP A 175 44.51 8.13 4.14
CA ASP A 175 45.32 7.20 3.33
C ASP A 175 44.48 6.12 2.61
N LEU A 176 43.19 6.02 2.96
CA LEU A 176 42.31 4.98 2.45
C LEU A 176 41.41 5.52 1.33
N VAL A 177 41.46 4.84 0.20
CA VAL A 177 40.55 5.02 -0.93
C VAL A 177 39.60 3.83 -0.99
N TYR A 178 38.30 4.10 -1.04
CA TYR A 178 37.25 3.09 -1.10
C TYR A 178 36.63 3.09 -2.50
N LEU A 179 36.24 1.91 -2.98
CA LEU A 179 35.45 1.79 -4.20
C LEU A 179 33.98 2.16 -3.90
N ASP A 180 33.41 3.10 -4.66
CA ASP A 180 31.99 3.46 -4.56
C ASP A 180 31.16 2.42 -5.33
N GLN A 181 30.66 1.41 -4.63
CA GLN A 181 29.78 0.38 -5.19
C GLN A 181 28.33 0.84 -5.37
N SER A 182 28.04 2.15 -5.24
CA SER A 182 26.67 2.67 -5.38
C SER A 182 26.17 2.79 -6.83
N GLN A 183 26.91 2.28 -7.83
CA GLN A 183 26.55 2.32 -9.24
C GLN A 183 26.30 0.92 -9.86
N ASP A 184 25.55 0.07 -9.19
CA ASP A 184 24.99 -1.13 -9.83
C ASP A 184 23.53 -1.29 -9.40
N PHE A 185 22.62 -0.60 -10.11
CA PHE A 185 21.21 -0.95 -10.37
C PHE A 185 20.60 0.21 -11.18
N SER A 186 21.01 0.32 -12.45
CA SER A 186 20.26 1.04 -13.50
C SER A 186 19.50 0.03 -14.34
#